data_AF-A0A7Z0NSX6-F1
#
_entry.id   AF-A0A7Z0NSX6-F1
#
_cell.length_a   1.000
_cell.length_b   1.000
_cell.length_c   1.000
_cell.angle_alpha   90.00
_cell.angle_beta   90.00
_cell.angle_gamma   90.00
#
_symmetry.space_group_name_H-M   'P 1'
#
loop_
_entity.id
_entity.type
_entity.pdbx_description
1 polymer ?
#
loop_
_entity_poly.entity_id
_entity_poly.type
_entity_poly.pdbx_seq_one_letter_code
_entity_poly.pdbx_strand_id
1 'polypeptide(L)'
;MAYFWLEQRTSGNYPHDYREAWRPLRPQLQLLSEIQLSMLDTYYRRNFGGLMSAFLDFGQGVLWDPRRPDPYRVHIMNGDPTPGYHVWHAYIRAMDLLNVDADRWRSIERLVGAAWHVQSLAKPAYNAPNTPLEPIVVADVKRLWLRRSTEEIDEAFESNPYPAGVS
;
A
#
# COMPACT_ATOMS: atom_id res chain seq x y z
N MET A 1 -10.91 8.90 -4.98
CA MET A 1 -9.48 9.03 -4.64
C MET A 1 -8.61 8.10 -5.48
N ALA A 2 -8.73 6.77 -5.36
CA ALA A 2 -8.03 5.82 -6.24
C ALA A 2 -8.32 6.06 -7.73
N TYR A 3 -9.61 6.11 -8.10
CA TYR A 3 -10.04 6.41 -9.47
C TYR A 3 -9.61 7.81 -9.94
N PHE A 4 -9.61 8.80 -9.05
CA PHE A 4 -9.15 10.15 -9.37
C PHE A 4 -7.64 10.18 -9.72
N TRP A 5 -6.80 9.46 -8.98
CA TRP A 5 -5.38 9.36 -9.34
C TRP A 5 -5.21 8.71 -10.72
N LEU A 6 -5.89 7.59 -10.99
CA LEU A 6 -5.78 6.90 -12.27
C LEU A 6 -6.30 7.74 -13.45
N GLU A 7 -7.41 8.45 -13.26
CA GLU A 7 -7.94 9.43 -14.23
C GLU A 7 -6.91 10.52 -14.53
N GLN A 8 -6.26 11.08 -13.49
CA GLN A 8 -5.22 12.10 -13.69
C GLN A 8 -3.97 11.50 -14.32
N ARG A 9 -3.54 10.30 -13.93
CA ARG A 9 -2.36 9.60 -14.44
C ARG A 9 -2.44 9.36 -15.95
N THR A 10 -3.62 9.01 -16.42
CA THR A 10 -3.92 8.82 -17.86
C THR A 10 -4.21 10.13 -18.59
N SER A 11 -4.34 11.24 -17.86
CA SER A 11 -4.40 12.58 -18.45
C SER A 11 -2.99 13.04 -18.86
N GLY A 12 -2.89 13.77 -19.97
CA GLY A 12 -1.60 14.24 -20.50
C GLY A 12 -0.85 15.24 -19.62
N ASN A 13 -1.39 15.66 -18.47
CA ASN A 13 -0.84 16.71 -17.61
C ASN A 13 -0.34 16.19 -16.25
N TYR A 14 -0.36 14.88 -16.01
CA TYR A 14 0.23 14.32 -14.79
C TYR A 14 1.76 14.58 -14.75
N PRO A 15 2.35 14.94 -13.60
CA PRO A 15 1.75 15.03 -12.25
C PRO A 15 1.21 16.42 -11.86
N HIS A 16 1.21 17.40 -12.77
CA HIS A 16 0.86 18.78 -12.46
C HIS A 16 -0.56 18.92 -11.91
N ASP A 17 -1.56 18.48 -12.67
CA ASP A 17 -2.98 18.71 -12.33
C ASP A 17 -3.38 17.94 -11.06
N TYR A 18 -2.83 16.73 -10.89
CA TYR A 18 -2.96 15.99 -9.65
C TYR A 18 -2.38 16.77 -8.46
N ARG A 19 -1.14 17.25 -8.55
CA ARG A 19 -0.52 18.04 -7.47
C ARG A 19 -1.35 19.29 -7.14
N GLU A 20 -1.85 20.01 -8.13
CA GLU A 20 -2.67 21.21 -7.91
C GLU A 20 -3.99 20.89 -7.22
N ALA A 21 -4.65 19.78 -7.59
CA ALA A 21 -5.89 19.34 -6.94
C ALA A 21 -5.70 19.04 -5.44
N TRP A 22 -4.53 18.54 -5.06
CA TRP A 22 -4.22 18.20 -3.66
C TRP A 22 -3.55 19.33 -2.87
N ARG A 23 -2.99 20.34 -3.54
CA ARG A 23 -2.28 21.46 -2.89
C ARG A 23 -3.06 22.10 -1.74
N PRO A 24 -4.39 22.35 -1.82
CA PRO A 24 -5.15 22.93 -0.72
C PRO A 24 -5.20 22.05 0.54
N LEU A 25 -4.99 20.73 0.38
CA LEU A 25 -5.03 19.73 1.45
C LEU A 25 -3.65 19.46 2.07
N ARG A 26 -2.60 20.16 1.65
CA ARG A 26 -1.24 19.93 2.16
C ARG A 26 -1.14 19.98 3.70
N PRO A 27 -1.76 20.93 4.43
CA PRO A 27 -1.72 20.93 5.89
C PRO A 27 -2.35 19.67 6.52
N GLN A 28 -3.46 19.20 5.97
CA GLN A 28 -4.16 18.01 6.44
C GLN A 28 -3.35 16.74 6.15
N LEU A 29 -2.72 16.67 4.97
CA LEU A 29 -1.80 15.60 4.61
C LEU A 29 -0.57 15.59 5.53
N GLN A 30 -0.04 16.76 5.91
CA GLN A 30 1.05 16.85 6.86
C GLN A 30 0.67 16.31 8.24
N LEU A 31 -0.52 16.66 8.75
CA LEU A 31 -1.04 16.13 10.01
C LEU A 31 -1.26 14.61 9.93
N LEU A 32 -1.86 14.13 8.83
CA LEU A 32 -2.05 12.70 8.61
C LEU A 32 -0.70 11.97 8.57
N SER A 33 0.28 12.54 7.88
CA SER A 33 1.64 12.01 7.78
C SER A 33 2.27 11.85 9.15
N GLU A 34 2.24 12.92 9.96
CA GLU A 34 2.78 12.92 11.32
C GLU A 34 2.15 11.82 12.18
N ILE A 35 0.82 11.72 12.18
CA ILE A 35 0.10 10.71 12.98
C ILE A 35 0.47 9.29 12.53
N GLN A 36 0.41 9.02 11.22
CA GLN A 36 0.69 7.67 10.70
C GLN A 36 2.16 7.27 10.90
N LEU A 37 3.10 8.15 10.57
CA LEU A 37 4.51 7.89 10.75
C LEU A 37 4.89 7.76 12.23
N SER A 38 4.26 8.51 13.14
CA SER A 38 4.51 8.37 14.58
C SER A 38 4.17 6.97 15.10
N MET A 39 3.08 6.38 14.59
CA MET A 39 2.68 5.01 14.93
C MET A 39 3.67 3.99 14.38
N LEU A 40 4.06 4.12 13.10
CA LEU A 40 5.06 3.23 12.51
C LEU A 40 6.40 3.33 13.23
N ASP A 41 6.82 4.54 13.58
CA ASP A 41 8.09 4.78 14.26
C ASP A 41 8.08 4.27 15.71
N THR A 42 6.93 4.33 16.40
CA THR A 42 6.81 3.80 17.76
C THR A 42 7.20 2.31 17.82
N TYR A 43 6.83 1.53 16.80
CA TYR A 43 7.08 0.09 16.79
C TYR A 43 8.24 -0.34 15.88
N TYR A 44 8.57 0.43 14.84
CA TYR A 44 9.46 0.00 13.76
C TYR A 44 10.54 1.00 13.34
N ARG A 45 10.75 2.13 14.05
CA ARG A 45 11.68 3.21 13.63
C ARG A 45 13.05 2.71 13.17
N ARG A 46 13.64 1.73 13.87
CA ARG A 46 14.95 1.12 13.54
C ARG A 46 14.85 -0.29 12.97
N ASN A 47 13.64 -0.76 12.69
CA ASN A 47 13.37 -2.13 12.24
C ASN A 47 12.55 -2.14 10.95
N PHE A 48 13.12 -1.58 9.88
CA PHE A 48 12.49 -1.60 8.55
C PHE A 48 12.23 -3.04 8.05
N GLY A 49 13.11 -3.98 8.41
CA GLY A 49 12.89 -5.41 8.12
C GLY A 49 11.62 -5.95 8.77
N GLY A 50 11.38 -5.63 10.04
CA GLY A 50 10.16 -5.98 10.76
C GLY A 50 8.91 -5.28 10.21
N LEU A 51 9.03 -4.01 9.82
CA LEU A 51 7.92 -3.30 9.16
C LEU A 51 7.54 -3.97 7.85
N MET A 52 8.53 -4.32 7.02
CA MET A 52 8.32 -5.06 5.78
C MET A 52 7.62 -6.40 6.05
N SER A 53 8.10 -7.20 7.01
CA SER A 53 7.46 -8.45 7.38
C SER A 53 6.00 -8.25 7.80
N ALA A 54 5.71 -7.21 8.58
CA ALA A 54 4.33 -6.90 8.98
C ALA A 54 3.40 -6.60 7.78
N PHE A 55 3.89 -5.86 6.77
CA PHE A 55 3.12 -5.62 5.54
C PHE A 55 2.89 -6.90 4.73
N LEU A 56 3.90 -7.78 4.64
CA LEU A 56 3.78 -9.05 3.93
C LEU A 56 2.84 -10.01 4.66
N ASP A 57 2.93 -10.12 5.99
CA ASP A 57 2.03 -10.94 6.81
C ASP A 57 0.58 -10.45 6.73
N PHE A 58 0.38 -9.13 6.73
CA PHE A 58 -0.92 -8.51 6.47
C PHE A 58 -1.46 -8.88 5.08
N GLY A 59 -0.63 -8.77 4.03
CA GLY A 59 -1.03 -9.16 2.68
C GLY A 59 -1.38 -10.66 2.57
N GLN A 60 -0.62 -11.54 3.23
CA GLN A 60 -0.89 -12.98 3.22
C GLN A 60 -2.20 -13.34 3.92
N GLY A 61 -2.67 -12.50 4.83
CA GLY A 61 -3.85 -12.77 5.67
C GLY A 61 -3.60 -13.84 6.73
N VAL A 62 -2.39 -13.88 7.28
CA VAL A 62 -2.02 -14.83 8.36
C VAL A 62 -2.26 -14.25 9.75
N LEU A 63 -2.53 -12.94 9.84
CA LEU A 63 -2.71 -12.20 11.08
C LEU A 63 -4.15 -12.33 11.60
N TRP A 64 -4.35 -13.20 12.60
CA TRP A 64 -5.65 -13.44 13.24
C TRP A 64 -5.78 -12.69 14.58
N ASP A 65 -6.93 -12.04 14.80
CA ASP A 65 -7.30 -11.47 16.09
C ASP A 65 -8.75 -11.87 16.47
N PRO A 66 -8.94 -12.76 17.47
CA PRO A 66 -10.26 -13.21 17.87
C PRO A 66 -11.10 -12.12 18.57
N ARG A 67 -10.49 -10.97 18.92
CA ARG A 67 -11.19 -9.84 19.54
C ARG A 67 -11.92 -8.97 18.52
N ARG A 68 -11.60 -9.11 17.22
CA ARG A 68 -12.27 -8.37 16.16
C ARG A 68 -13.67 -8.94 15.87
N PRO A 69 -14.60 -8.09 15.40
CA PRO A 69 -15.95 -8.55 15.05
C PRO A 69 -15.90 -9.56 13.91
N ASP A 70 -16.83 -10.51 13.93
CA ASP A 70 -17.08 -11.42 12.81
C ASP A 70 -17.70 -10.64 11.62
N PRO A 71 -17.31 -10.90 10.35
CA PRO A 71 -16.32 -11.88 9.89
C PRO A 71 -14.88 -11.38 9.88
N TYR A 72 -14.57 -10.15 10.32
CA TYR A 72 -13.29 -9.46 10.14
C TYR A 72 -12.20 -9.83 11.14
N ARG A 73 -12.00 -11.12 11.41
CA ARG A 73 -11.00 -11.57 12.39
C ARG A 73 -9.57 -11.65 11.82
N VAL A 74 -9.43 -11.74 10.51
CA VAL A 74 -8.15 -11.63 9.80
C VAL A 74 -7.87 -10.16 9.49
N HIS A 75 -6.63 -9.72 9.74
CA HIS A 75 -6.15 -8.41 9.34
C HIS A 75 -5.64 -8.45 7.90
N ILE A 76 -6.49 -8.02 6.98
CA ILE A 76 -6.22 -7.87 5.54
C ILE A 76 -6.81 -6.55 5.05
N MET A 77 -6.41 -6.11 3.86
CA MET A 77 -7.07 -4.97 3.24
C MET A 77 -8.50 -5.36 2.86
N ASN A 78 -9.45 -4.48 3.17
CA ASN A 78 -10.87 -4.73 2.92
C ASN A 78 -11.25 -4.52 1.44
N GLY A 79 -12.27 -5.24 1.00
CA GLY A 79 -12.82 -5.29 -0.36
C GLY A 79 -12.43 -6.57 -1.12
N ASP A 80 -13.27 -6.96 -2.06
CA ASP A 80 -12.99 -8.06 -3.00
C ASP A 80 -13.43 -7.65 -4.42
N PRO A 81 -12.49 -7.32 -5.32
CA PRO A 81 -11.07 -7.13 -5.04
C PRO A 81 -10.83 -5.83 -4.24
N THR A 82 -9.73 -5.76 -3.48
CA THR A 82 -9.50 -4.69 -2.50
C THR A 82 -9.12 -3.33 -3.14
N PRO A 83 -9.97 -2.29 -3.05
CA PRO A 83 -9.59 -0.95 -3.53
C PRO A 83 -8.60 -0.24 -2.60
N GLY A 84 -8.41 -0.74 -1.37
CA GLY A 84 -7.67 -0.04 -0.33
C GLY A 84 -6.21 0.26 -0.67
N TYR A 85 -5.53 -0.65 -1.37
CA TYR A 85 -4.15 -0.44 -1.81
C TYR A 85 -4.02 0.70 -2.83
N HIS A 86 -4.94 0.81 -3.79
CA HIS A 86 -4.96 1.92 -4.75
C HIS A 86 -5.31 3.26 -4.08
N VAL A 87 -6.14 3.24 -3.04
CA VAL A 87 -6.41 4.44 -2.24
C VAL A 87 -5.14 4.89 -1.52
N TRP A 88 -4.41 3.97 -0.89
CA TRP A 88 -3.13 4.27 -0.24
C TRP A 88 -2.11 4.82 -1.23
N HIS A 89 -1.96 4.19 -2.40
CA HIS A 89 -1.08 4.68 -3.46
C HIS A 89 -1.41 6.13 -3.85
N ALA A 90 -2.67 6.46 -4.10
CA ALA A 90 -3.09 7.82 -4.42
C ALA A 90 -2.71 8.82 -3.30
N TYR A 91 -2.98 8.51 -2.03
CA TYR A 91 -2.60 9.38 -0.91
C TYR A 91 -1.09 9.57 -0.79
N ILE A 92 -0.32 8.49 -0.94
CA ILE A 92 1.14 8.52 -0.89
C ILE A 92 1.70 9.38 -2.03
N ARG A 93 1.17 9.23 -3.24
CA ARG A 93 1.55 10.05 -4.40
C ARG A 93 1.28 11.53 -4.17
N ALA A 94 0.15 11.87 -3.56
CA ALA A 94 -0.16 13.25 -3.18
C ALA A 94 0.85 13.80 -2.15
N MET A 95 1.21 13.00 -1.13
CA MET A 95 2.22 13.36 -0.14
C MET A 95 3.61 13.56 -0.75
N ASP A 96 4.04 12.66 -1.65
CA ASP A 96 5.33 12.78 -2.35
C ASP A 96 5.38 14.03 -3.25
N LEU A 97 4.36 14.27 -4.09
CA LEU A 97 4.30 15.43 -4.99
C LEU A 97 4.22 16.78 -4.26
N LEU A 98 3.70 16.80 -3.03
CA LEU A 98 3.61 18.00 -2.18
C LEU A 98 4.77 18.11 -1.18
N ASN A 99 5.75 17.21 -1.28
CA ASN A 99 6.92 17.11 -0.41
C ASN A 99 6.55 17.06 1.09
N VAL A 100 5.56 16.22 1.41
CA VAL A 100 5.15 15.87 2.78
C VAL A 100 5.81 14.53 3.11
N ASP A 101 6.88 14.54 3.91
CA ASP A 101 7.64 13.35 4.32
C ASP A 101 7.97 12.39 3.16
N ALA A 102 8.24 12.96 1.98
CA ALA A 102 8.33 12.27 0.69
C ALA A 102 9.20 11.01 0.71
N ASP A 103 10.41 11.09 1.26
CA ASP A 103 11.33 9.94 1.32
C ASP A 103 10.79 8.78 2.16
N ARG A 104 10.10 9.09 3.27
CA ARG A 104 9.47 8.08 4.13
C ARG A 104 8.31 7.44 3.41
N TRP A 105 7.46 8.23 2.77
CA TRP A 105 6.30 7.71 2.06
C TRP A 105 6.67 6.92 0.80
N ARG A 106 7.68 7.33 0.02
CA ARG A 106 8.24 6.51 -1.08
C ARG A 106 8.76 5.16 -0.60
N SER A 107 9.37 5.12 0.58
CA SER A 107 9.85 3.87 1.19
C SER A 107 8.69 2.96 1.61
N ILE A 108 7.61 3.54 2.16
CA ILE A 108 6.39 2.82 2.57
C ILE A 108 5.58 2.37 1.36
N GLU A 109 5.56 3.14 0.28
CA GLU A 109 4.84 2.82 -0.96
C GLU A 109 5.24 1.47 -1.55
N ARG A 110 6.54 1.18 -1.51
CA ARG A 110 7.07 -0.14 -1.88
C ARG A 110 6.49 -1.28 -1.03
N LEU A 111 6.24 -1.02 0.25
CA LEU A 111 5.61 -1.99 1.16
C LEU A 111 4.12 -2.16 0.85
N VAL A 112 3.42 -1.06 0.54
CA VAL A 112 2.01 -1.07 0.12
C VAL A 112 1.85 -1.90 -1.15
N GLY A 113 2.69 -1.66 -2.16
CA GLY A 113 2.69 -2.46 -3.39
C GLY A 113 3.04 -3.93 -3.17
N ALA A 114 4.03 -4.22 -2.30
CA ALA A 114 4.37 -5.59 -1.96
C ALA A 114 3.21 -6.33 -1.27
N ALA A 115 2.54 -5.69 -0.30
CA ALA A 115 1.38 -6.25 0.39
C ALA A 115 0.20 -6.46 -0.55
N TRP A 116 -0.08 -5.51 -1.46
CA TRP A 116 -1.09 -5.66 -2.51
C TRP A 116 -0.83 -6.88 -3.39
N HIS A 117 0.40 -7.05 -3.85
CA HIS A 117 0.78 -8.17 -4.69
C HIS A 117 0.64 -9.49 -3.94
N VAL A 118 1.14 -9.57 -2.70
CA VAL A 118 0.99 -10.75 -1.86
C VAL A 118 -0.49 -11.09 -1.62
N GLN A 119 -1.33 -10.10 -1.29
CA GLN A 119 -2.76 -10.35 -1.05
C GLN A 119 -3.49 -10.81 -2.32
N SER A 120 -3.07 -10.31 -3.48
CA SER A 120 -3.60 -10.75 -4.78
C SER A 120 -3.26 -12.20 -5.09
N LEU A 121 -2.08 -12.69 -4.66
CA LEU A 121 -1.69 -14.10 -4.77
C LEU A 121 -2.37 -14.97 -3.71
N ALA A 122 -2.40 -14.50 -2.46
CA ALA A 122 -2.83 -15.26 -1.29
C ALA A 122 -4.35 -15.42 -1.18
N LYS A 123 -5.12 -14.45 -1.71
CA LYS A 123 -6.59 -14.40 -1.67
C LYS A 123 -7.21 -14.78 -0.31
N PRO A 124 -6.79 -14.12 0.78
CA PRO A 124 -7.21 -14.50 2.13
C PRO A 124 -8.70 -14.24 2.38
N ALA A 125 -9.31 -15.08 3.20
CA ALA A 125 -10.67 -14.87 3.72
C ALA A 125 -10.64 -13.99 4.99
N TYR A 126 -11.75 -13.29 5.27
CA TYR A 126 -11.83 -12.43 6.46
C TYR A 126 -11.88 -13.21 7.78
N ASN A 127 -12.46 -14.42 7.77
CA ASN A 127 -12.85 -15.15 8.97
C ASN A 127 -12.03 -16.43 9.22
N ALA A 128 -10.99 -16.68 8.43
CA ALA A 128 -10.05 -17.78 8.64
C ALA A 128 -8.65 -17.34 8.20
N PRO A 129 -7.62 -17.46 9.07
CA PRO A 129 -6.26 -17.10 8.69
C PRO A 129 -5.80 -18.00 7.56
N ASN A 130 -5.10 -17.41 6.60
CA ASN A 130 -4.58 -18.14 5.46
C ASN A 130 -3.43 -19.06 5.87
N THR A 131 -3.21 -20.12 5.10
CA THR A 131 -1.91 -20.78 5.11
C THR A 131 -0.90 -19.81 4.49
N PRO A 132 0.27 -19.56 5.12
CA PRO A 132 1.30 -18.71 4.53
C PRO A 132 1.69 -19.19 3.13
N LEU A 133 2.01 -18.24 2.24
CA LEU A 133 2.59 -18.57 0.94
C LEU A 133 3.97 -19.20 1.14
N GLU A 134 4.42 -19.96 0.14
CA GLU A 134 5.79 -20.48 0.13
C GLU A 134 6.82 -19.35 0.33
N PRO A 135 7.81 -19.51 1.23
CA PRO A 135 8.74 -18.44 1.58
C PRO A 135 9.45 -17.81 0.37
N ILE A 136 9.71 -18.61 -0.67
CA ILE A 136 10.34 -18.13 -1.91
C ILE A 136 9.46 -17.13 -2.66
N VAL A 137 8.14 -17.36 -2.71
CA VAL A 137 7.18 -16.46 -3.38
C VAL A 137 7.16 -15.11 -2.68
N VAL A 138 7.08 -15.10 -1.35
CA VAL A 138 7.11 -13.86 -0.54
C VAL A 138 8.44 -13.13 -0.72
N ALA A 139 9.56 -13.87 -0.77
CA ALA A 139 10.88 -13.30 -0.98
C ALA A 139 11.05 -12.69 -2.39
N ASP A 140 10.47 -13.30 -3.43
CA ASP A 140 10.45 -12.78 -4.79
C ASP A 140 9.66 -11.47 -4.89
N VAL A 141 8.45 -11.44 -4.34
CA VAL A 141 7.62 -10.23 -4.30
C VAL A 141 8.35 -9.11 -3.56
N LYS A 142 8.95 -9.41 -2.41
CA LYS A 142 9.77 -8.45 -1.65
C LYS A 142 10.92 -7.89 -2.48
N ARG A 143 11.69 -8.73 -3.17
CA ARG A 143 12.82 -8.30 -4.01
C ARG A 143 12.37 -7.42 -5.17
N LEU A 144 11.24 -7.77 -5.79
CA LEU A 144 10.65 -7.02 -6.90
C LEU A 144 10.28 -5.59 -6.46
N TRP A 145 9.44 -5.46 -5.43
CA TRP A 145 8.89 -4.16 -5.04
C TRP A 145 9.90 -3.23 -4.37
N LEU A 146 10.87 -3.76 -3.63
CA LEU A 146 11.88 -2.93 -2.97
C LEU A 146 12.78 -2.14 -3.92
N ARG A 147 12.90 -2.60 -5.18
CA ARG A 147 13.77 -1.99 -6.19
C ARG A 147 13.05 -0.98 -7.07
N ARG A 148 11.71 -0.96 -7.04
CA ARG A 148 10.93 -0.07 -7.90
C ARG A 148 11.16 1.40 -7.55
N SER A 149 11.34 2.18 -8.59
CA SER A 149 11.20 3.63 -8.61
C SER A 149 9.74 4.03 -8.46
N THR A 150 9.50 5.31 -8.22
CA THR A 150 8.16 5.87 -8.18
C THR A 150 7.40 5.63 -9.49
N GLU A 151 8.05 5.83 -10.65
CA GLU A 151 7.41 5.61 -11.95
C GLU A 151 6.98 4.15 -12.14
N GLU A 152 7.86 3.19 -11.82
CA GLU A 152 7.53 1.75 -11.90
C GLU A 152 6.44 1.33 -10.91
N ILE A 153 6.26 2.07 -9.81
CA ILE A 153 5.15 1.86 -8.88
C ILE A 153 3.86 2.43 -9.49
N ASP A 154 3.87 3.68 -9.98
CA ASP A 154 2.75 4.30 -10.67
C ASP A 154 2.27 3.38 -11.82
N GLU A 155 3.16 2.94 -12.71
CA GLU A 155 2.86 1.99 -13.79
C GLU A 155 2.23 0.68 -13.28
N ALA A 156 2.71 0.15 -12.15
CA ALA A 156 2.15 -1.07 -11.58
C ALA A 156 0.71 -0.86 -11.07
N PHE A 157 0.41 0.30 -10.49
CA PHE A 157 -0.91 0.65 -9.95
C PHE A 157 -1.90 1.14 -11.01
N GLU A 158 -1.46 1.35 -12.26
CA GLU A 158 -2.36 1.49 -13.41
C GLU A 158 -3.15 0.19 -13.69
N SER A 159 -2.58 -0.97 -13.33
CA SER A 159 -3.30 -2.24 -13.35
C SER A 159 -4.27 -2.32 -12.18
N ASN A 160 -5.56 -2.51 -12.46
CA ASN A 160 -6.62 -2.59 -11.47
C ASN A 160 -7.52 -3.78 -11.83
N PRO A 161 -7.81 -4.71 -10.91
CA PRO A 161 -7.58 -4.63 -9.46
C PRO A 161 -6.39 -5.43 -8.92
N TYR A 162 -5.67 -6.11 -9.81
CA TYR A 162 -4.53 -6.96 -9.47
C TYR A 162 -3.28 -6.46 -10.17
N PRO A 163 -2.08 -6.78 -9.65
CA PRO A 163 -0.84 -6.55 -10.40
C PRO A 163 -0.88 -7.27 -11.75
N ALA A 164 -0.22 -6.69 -12.75
CA ALA A 164 -0.11 -7.32 -14.06
C ALA A 164 0.39 -8.77 -13.97
N GLY A 165 -0.33 -9.71 -14.59
CA GLY A 165 -0.01 -11.13 -14.58
C GLY A 165 -0.55 -11.92 -13.37
N VAL A 166 -1.31 -11.29 -12.47
CA VAL A 166 -2.02 -11.92 -11.35
C VAL A 166 -3.52 -11.86 -11.59
N SER A 167 -4.26 -12.92 -11.24
CA SER A 167 -5.72 -13.02 -11.35
C SER A 167 -6.35 -13.64 -10.12
#